data_AF-A0A352T9N9-F1
#
_entry.id   AF-A0A352T9N9-F1
#
_cell.length_a   1.000
_cell.length_b   1.000
_cell.length_c   1.000
_cell.angle_alpha   90.00
_cell.angle_beta   90.00
_cell.angle_gamma   90.00
#
_symmetry.space_group_name_H-M   'P 1'
#
loop_
_entity.id
_entity.type
_entity.pdbx_description
1 polymer ?
#
loop_
_entity_poly.entity_id
_entity_poly.type
_entity_poly.pdbx_seq_one_letter_code
_entity_poly.pdbx_strand_id
1 'polypeptide(L)'
;MKKIFACALIAFAAVFAVSAQSTAGNYDTESLDSYADTGTQVIEIEDTYQELHPSASQVKMELEWTPLTGVVRLYYTCMASSFDRGEAMNTAIGVYEDFAVQNKYKHYTYQSKDKVRYYKDERGIRMAEYCSHVTFTR
;
A
#
# COMPACT_ATOMS: atom_id res chain seq x y z
N MET A 1 -28.99 -30.11 -40.15
CA MET A 1 -28.07 -28.99 -40.50
C MET A 1 -27.14 -28.79 -39.29
N LYS A 2 -25.90 -29.29 -39.32
CA LYS A 2 -24.66 -28.49 -39.50
C LYS A 2 -24.80 -27.12 -38.79
N LYS A 3 -24.07 -26.81 -37.72
CA LYS A 3 -22.61 -26.60 -37.72
C LYS A 3 -22.01 -26.83 -36.32
N ILE A 4 -20.83 -27.44 -36.34
CA ILE A 4 -19.90 -27.67 -35.24
C ILE A 4 -19.13 -26.36 -34.99
N PHE A 5 -18.94 -25.97 -33.74
CA PHE A 5 -17.83 -25.10 -33.34
C PHE A 5 -17.18 -25.69 -32.08
N ALA A 6 -16.15 -26.49 -32.34
CA ALA A 6 -15.09 -26.78 -31.40
C ALA A 6 -14.12 -25.60 -31.43
N CYS A 7 -13.76 -25.05 -30.27
CA CYS A 7 -12.52 -24.29 -30.13
C CYS A 7 -11.78 -24.83 -28.90
N ALA A 8 -10.55 -25.24 -29.18
CA ALA A 8 -9.66 -26.03 -28.37
C ALA A 8 -8.96 -25.19 -27.28
N LEU A 9 -8.79 -25.82 -26.12
CA LEU A 9 -7.50 -26.08 -25.46
C LEU A 9 -6.43 -24.97 -25.57
N ILE A 10 -6.22 -24.24 -24.47
CA ILE A 10 -4.86 -23.83 -24.05
C ILE A 10 -4.80 -23.95 -22.52
N ALA A 11 -4.25 -25.07 -22.06
CA ALA A 11 -3.73 -25.20 -20.71
C ALA A 11 -2.33 -24.57 -20.68
N PHE A 12 -2.15 -23.47 -19.96
CA PHE A 12 -0.82 -23.01 -19.57
C PHE A 12 -0.49 -23.57 -18.18
N ALA A 13 -0.03 -24.83 -18.17
CA ALA A 13 0.74 -25.35 -17.07
C ALA A 13 2.20 -24.94 -17.28
N ALA A 14 2.63 -23.85 -16.63
CA ALA A 14 4.05 -23.53 -16.53
C ALA A 14 4.64 -24.28 -15.33
N VAL A 15 5.15 -25.47 -15.62
CA VAL A 15 6.08 -26.20 -14.75
C VAL A 15 7.40 -25.44 -14.78
N PHE A 16 7.72 -24.69 -13.73
CA PHE A 16 9.11 -24.33 -13.44
C PHE A 16 9.64 -25.29 -12.38
N ALA A 17 10.17 -26.42 -12.87
CA ALA A 17 11.15 -27.19 -12.13
C ALA A 17 12.52 -26.59 -12.46
N VAL A 18 13.05 -25.75 -11.56
CA VAL A 18 14.48 -25.48 -11.49
C VAL A 18 15.01 -26.23 -10.28
N SER A 19 15.55 -27.40 -10.54
CA SER A 19 16.48 -28.09 -9.65
C SER A 19 17.83 -27.36 -9.73
N ALA A 20 18.26 -26.74 -8.63
CA ALA A 20 19.63 -26.32 -8.42
C ALA A 20 20.24 -27.16 -7.29
N GLN A 21 21.34 -27.82 -7.65
CA GLN A 21 22.18 -28.69 -6.84
C GLN A 21 22.39 -28.25 -5.40
N SER A 22 22.23 -29.20 -4.49
CA SER A 22 22.90 -29.23 -3.19
C SER A 22 24.41 -29.27 -3.42
N THR A 23 25.08 -28.16 -3.16
CA THR A 23 26.53 -28.13 -2.95
C THR A 23 26.73 -27.90 -1.47
N ALA A 24 27.19 -28.93 -0.77
CA ALA A 24 27.61 -28.85 0.61
C ALA A 24 28.81 -27.89 0.71
N GLY A 25 28.56 -26.69 1.22
CA GLY A 25 29.57 -25.75 1.69
C GLY A 25 29.23 -25.41 3.13
N ASN A 26 30.12 -25.75 4.05
CA ASN A 26 30.09 -25.24 5.42
C ASN A 26 30.16 -23.72 5.35
N TYR A 27 29.03 -23.07 5.55
CA TYR A 27 28.95 -21.65 5.86
C TYR A 27 28.37 -21.55 7.26
N ASP A 28 29.15 -20.92 8.13
CA ASP A 28 28.79 -20.61 9.50
C ASP A 28 27.36 -20.05 9.56
N THR A 29 26.58 -20.59 10.48
CA THR A 29 25.18 -20.22 10.70
C THR A 29 25.12 -18.85 11.38
N GLU A 30 25.41 -17.78 10.63
CA GLU A 30 25.08 -16.42 11.03
C GLU A 30 23.74 -16.03 10.41
N SER A 31 22.76 -15.77 11.29
CA SER A 31 21.43 -15.17 11.04
C SER A 31 20.34 -16.02 10.39
N LEU A 32 19.82 -16.99 11.16
CA LEU A 32 18.47 -17.56 10.98
C LEU A 32 17.35 -16.60 11.44
N ASP A 33 17.44 -15.31 11.11
CA ASP A 33 16.46 -14.28 11.53
C ASP A 33 16.04 -13.32 10.40
N SER A 34 16.16 -13.73 9.15
CA SER A 34 15.68 -12.93 8.01
C SER A 34 14.49 -13.57 7.29
N TYR A 35 13.44 -13.94 8.05
CA TYR A 35 12.13 -14.01 7.43
C TYR A 35 11.68 -12.57 7.14
N ALA A 36 12.15 -12.02 6.01
CA ALA A 36 11.72 -10.72 5.54
C ALA A 36 10.21 -10.80 5.34
N ASP A 37 9.43 -10.10 6.16
CA ASP A 37 7.99 -10.05 6.01
C ASP A 37 7.67 -9.53 4.60
N THR A 38 7.11 -10.41 3.79
CA THR A 38 6.81 -10.14 2.38
C THR A 38 5.38 -9.67 2.18
N GLY A 39 4.54 -9.78 3.21
CA GLY A 39 3.14 -9.43 3.15
C GLY A 39 2.93 -7.92 3.08
N THR A 40 1.88 -7.51 2.37
CA THR A 40 1.32 -6.17 2.58
C THR A 40 0.56 -6.16 3.90
N GLN A 41 0.92 -5.24 4.79
CA GLN A 41 0.22 -5.01 6.05
C GLN A 41 -0.59 -3.73 5.99
N VAL A 42 -1.72 -3.71 6.70
CA VAL A 42 -2.55 -2.52 6.89
C VAL A 42 -2.33 -2.01 8.30
N ILE A 43 -1.97 -0.74 8.41
CA ILE A 43 -1.71 -0.06 9.68
C ILE A 43 -2.73 1.06 9.82
N GLU A 44 -3.53 1.02 10.88
CA GLU A 44 -4.38 2.15 11.25
C GLU A 44 -3.50 3.24 11.85
N ILE A 45 -3.67 4.47 11.37
CA ILE A 45 -2.90 5.63 11.84
C ILE A 45 -3.79 6.44 12.79
N GLU A 46 -3.35 6.59 14.03
CA GLU A 46 -3.99 7.51 14.97
C GLU A 46 -3.86 8.95 14.47
N ASP A 47 -4.93 9.73 14.64
CA ASP A 47 -4.95 11.10 14.16
C ASP A 47 -4.23 12.06 15.11
N THR A 48 -2.91 12.14 14.95
CA THR A 48 -2.04 13.12 15.60
C THR A 48 -1.74 14.32 14.68
N TYR A 49 -2.40 14.44 13.54
CA TYR A 49 -2.11 15.41 12.47
C TYR A 49 -3.19 16.49 12.33
N GLN A 50 -4.01 16.68 13.37
CA GLN A 50 -5.18 17.56 13.34
C GLN A 50 -4.88 18.99 12.87
N GLU A 51 -3.68 19.51 13.18
CA GLU A 51 -3.22 20.82 12.74
C GLU A 51 -3.00 20.94 11.22
N LEU A 52 -2.82 19.81 10.52
CA LEU A 52 -2.63 19.75 9.07
C LEU A 52 -3.96 19.64 8.31
N HIS A 53 -5.07 19.37 9.01
CA HIS A 53 -6.41 19.28 8.43
C HIS A 53 -7.51 19.93 9.31
N PRO A 54 -7.36 21.20 9.70
CA PRO A 54 -8.26 21.85 10.68
C PRO A 54 -9.72 21.90 10.24
N SER A 55 -9.99 21.78 8.94
CA SER A 55 -11.34 21.83 8.38
C SER A 55 -12.01 20.45 8.32
N ALA A 56 -11.23 19.37 8.35
CA ALA A 56 -11.71 18.02 8.13
C ALA A 56 -12.47 17.45 9.34
N SER A 57 -13.47 16.62 9.06
CA SER A 57 -14.27 15.95 10.08
C SER A 57 -14.41 14.46 9.82
N GLN A 58 -14.47 13.68 10.91
CA GLN A 58 -14.47 12.20 10.87
C GLN A 58 -13.30 11.63 10.07
N VAL A 59 -12.10 12.13 10.37
CA VAL A 59 -10.87 11.68 9.73
C VAL A 59 -10.58 10.23 10.13
N LYS A 60 -10.20 9.42 9.15
CA LYS A 60 -9.65 8.07 9.32
C LYS A 60 -8.48 7.90 8.37
N MET A 61 -7.42 7.27 8.86
CA MET A 61 -6.20 7.07 8.10
C MET A 61 -5.74 5.62 8.20
N GLU A 62 -5.44 5.05 7.04
CA GLU A 62 -4.92 3.69 6.91
C GLU A 62 -3.71 3.69 5.98
N LEU A 63 -2.71 2.90 6.32
CA LEU A 63 -1.47 2.77 5.57
C LEU A 63 -1.26 1.31 5.17
N GLU A 64 -1.31 1.02 3.87
CA GLU A 64 -0.85 -0.25 3.31
C GLU A 64 0.66 -0.17 3.12
N TRP A 65 1.42 -1.08 3.73
CA TRP A 65 2.87 -1.14 3.59
C TRP A 65 3.34 -2.53 3.19
N THR A 66 4.21 -2.61 2.18
CA THR A 66 4.93 -3.83 1.80
C THR A 66 6.41 -3.69 2.14
N PRO A 67 6.91 -4.31 3.24
CA PRO A 67 8.27 -4.11 3.72
C PRO A 67 9.35 -4.48 2.71
N LEU A 68 9.16 -5.57 1.97
CA LEU A 68 10.12 -6.06 0.99
C LEU A 68 10.41 -5.04 -0.13
N THR A 69 9.39 -4.33 -0.59
CA THR A 69 9.51 -3.40 -1.73
C THR A 69 9.55 -1.94 -1.32
N GLY A 70 9.27 -1.63 -0.05
CA GLY A 70 9.11 -0.26 0.44
C GLY A 70 7.87 0.44 -0.11
N VAL A 71 6.97 -0.27 -0.78
CA VAL A 71 5.73 0.31 -1.33
C VAL A 71 4.78 0.65 -0.19
N VAL A 72 4.28 1.88 -0.21
CA VAL A 72 3.33 2.40 0.77
C VAL A 72 2.16 3.08 0.05
N ARG A 73 0.93 2.81 0.51
CA ARG A 73 -0.26 3.57 0.13
C ARG A 73 -0.93 4.11 1.37
N LEU A 74 -1.14 5.41 1.39
CA LEU A 74 -1.96 6.06 2.40
C LEU A 74 -3.38 6.24 1.87
N TYR A 75 -4.35 5.93 2.71
CA TYR A 75 -5.76 6.22 2.54
C TYR A 75 -6.18 7.20 3.62
N TYR A 76 -6.49 8.43 3.22
CA TYR A 76 -7.04 9.46 4.08
C TYR A 76 -8.52 9.62 3.75
N THR A 77 -9.39 9.33 4.71
CA THR A 77 -10.84 9.45 4.57
C THR A 77 -11.38 10.50 5.50
N CYS A 78 -12.28 11.36 5.02
CA CYS A 78 -13.06 12.28 5.85
C CYS A 78 -14.47 12.50 5.26
N MET A 79 -15.33 13.21 5.98
CA MET A 79 -16.63 13.62 5.42
C MET A 79 -16.42 14.47 4.16
N ALA A 80 -17.16 14.15 3.10
CA ALA A 80 -17.00 14.79 1.79
C ALA A 80 -17.28 16.31 1.82
N SER A 81 -18.15 16.77 2.71
CA SER A 81 -18.46 18.20 2.88
C SER A 81 -17.32 19.01 3.47
N SER A 82 -16.38 18.36 4.17
CA SER A 82 -15.21 18.97 4.81
C SER A 82 -13.90 18.60 4.11
N PHE A 83 -13.97 17.97 2.93
CA PHE A 83 -12.77 17.51 2.25
C PHE A 83 -12.04 18.68 1.57
N ASP A 84 -10.81 18.91 2.00
CA ASP A 84 -9.84 19.71 1.28
C ASP A 84 -8.66 18.85 0.79
N ARG A 85 -8.31 18.98 -0.49
CA ARG A 85 -7.25 18.16 -1.09
C ARG A 85 -5.86 18.56 -0.60
N GLY A 86 -5.64 19.84 -0.32
CA GLY A 86 -4.37 20.35 0.19
C GLY A 86 -4.10 19.86 1.61
N GLU A 87 -5.11 19.92 2.49
CA GLU A 87 -5.06 19.38 3.85
C GLU A 87 -4.77 17.87 3.85
N ALA A 88 -5.46 17.09 3.01
CA ALA A 88 -5.21 15.66 2.87
C ALA A 88 -3.77 15.35 2.38
N MET A 89 -3.24 16.14 1.45
CA MET A 89 -1.87 15.99 0.94
C MET A 89 -0.83 16.35 2.00
N ASN A 90 -1.04 17.43 2.75
CA ASN A 90 -0.15 17.83 3.84
C ASN A 90 -0.12 16.77 4.95
N THR A 91 -1.29 16.25 5.30
CA THR A 91 -1.42 15.14 6.25
C THR A 91 -0.66 13.91 5.75
N ALA A 92 -0.77 13.58 4.46
CA ALA A 92 -0.04 12.46 3.88
C ALA A 92 1.48 12.62 3.97
N ILE A 93 1.98 13.84 3.71
CA ILE A 93 3.41 14.15 3.85
C ILE A 93 3.86 13.96 5.31
N GLY A 94 3.11 14.48 6.29
CA GLY A 94 3.42 14.30 7.71
C GLY A 94 3.48 12.82 8.11
N VAL A 95 2.48 12.03 7.70
CA VAL A 95 2.45 10.58 7.93
C VAL A 95 3.67 9.90 7.32
N TYR A 96 4.06 10.27 6.10
CA TYR A 96 5.23 9.69 5.43
C TYR A 96 6.55 10.06 6.11
N GLU A 97 6.68 11.27 6.64
CA GLU A 97 7.88 11.70 7.37
C GLU A 97 8.06 10.90 8.66
N ASP A 98 7.00 10.77 9.47
CA ASP A 98 7.04 9.96 10.70
C ASP A 98 7.29 8.49 10.38
N PHE A 99 6.62 7.96 9.36
CA PHE A 99 6.81 6.60 8.91
C PHE A 99 8.25 6.34 8.44
N ALA A 100 8.85 7.28 7.72
CA ALA A 100 10.24 7.19 7.26
C ALA A 100 11.22 7.15 8.45
N VAL A 101 11.02 8.00 9.45
CA VAL A 101 11.84 8.05 10.66
C VAL A 101 11.75 6.74 11.43
N GLN A 102 10.54 6.25 11.67
CA GLN A 102 10.29 5.00 12.40
C GLN A 102 10.92 3.78 11.71
N ASN A 103 10.87 3.74 10.37
CA ASN A 103 11.33 2.60 9.57
C ASN A 103 12.72 2.78 8.92
N LYS A 104 13.43 3.87 9.27
CA LYS A 104 14.78 4.19 8.78
C LYS A 104 14.89 4.30 7.25
N TYR A 105 13.89 4.88 6.61
CA TYR A 105 13.95 5.24 5.19
C TYR A 105 14.55 6.62 4.99
N LYS A 106 15.26 6.85 3.88
CA LYS A 106 15.88 8.15 3.58
C LYS A 106 14.98 9.03 2.72
N HIS A 107 14.36 8.44 1.71
CA HIS A 107 13.60 9.16 0.69
C HIS A 107 12.40 8.31 0.26
N TYR A 108 11.40 8.97 -0.32
CA TYR A 108 10.33 8.30 -1.05
C TYR A 108 10.12 8.93 -2.42
N THR A 109 9.50 8.18 -3.33
CA THR A 109 9.11 8.66 -4.66
C THR A 109 7.66 8.32 -4.92
N TYR A 110 6.91 9.28 -5.46
CA TYR A 110 5.52 9.06 -5.89
C TYR A 110 5.48 8.10 -7.08
N GLN A 111 4.73 7.02 -6.93
CA GLN A 111 4.56 5.99 -7.97
C GLN A 111 3.43 6.35 -8.95
N SER A 112 2.45 7.12 -8.48
CA SER A 112 1.31 7.54 -9.29
C SER A 112 0.74 8.86 -8.78
N LYS A 113 -0.02 9.55 -9.64
CA LYS A 113 -0.81 10.70 -9.21
C LYS A 113 -1.79 10.29 -8.12
N ASP A 114 -1.92 11.14 -7.11
CA ASP A 114 -2.89 10.93 -6.05
C ASP A 114 -4.31 10.92 -6.62
N LYS A 115 -5.13 10.06 -6.03
CA LYS A 115 -6.51 9.82 -6.43
C LYS A 115 -7.45 10.28 -5.34
N VAL A 116 -8.63 10.75 -5.73
CA VAL A 116 -9.71 11.04 -4.81
C VAL A 116 -10.94 10.28 -5.29
N ARG A 117 -11.60 9.55 -4.39
CA ARG A 117 -12.90 8.92 -4.65
C ARG A 117 -13.92 9.42 -3.63
N TYR A 118 -15.16 9.52 -4.07
CA TYR A 118 -16.29 9.88 -3.22
C TYR A 118 -17.26 8.71 -3.18
N TYR A 119 -17.77 8.39 -1.99
CA TYR A 119 -18.71 7.31 -1.79
C TYR A 119 -19.68 7.64 -0.66
N LYS A 120 -20.69 6.79 -0.44
CA LYS A 120 -21.53 6.85 0.75
C LYS A 120 -21.17 5.69 1.67
N ASP A 121 -21.00 5.98 2.96
CA ASP A 121 -20.81 4.93 3.96
C ASP A 121 -22.12 4.15 4.23
N GLU A 122 -22.05 3.18 5.14
CA GLU A 122 -23.20 2.36 5.56
C GLU A 122 -24.35 3.19 6.15
N ARG A 123 -24.05 4.39 6.66
CA ARG A 123 -25.02 5.33 7.24
C ARG A 123 -25.57 6.31 6.21
N GLY A 124 -25.15 6.19 4.95
CA GLY A 124 -25.54 7.08 3.85
C GLY A 124 -24.83 8.43 3.85
N ILE A 125 -23.83 8.64 4.71
CA ILE A 125 -23.02 9.85 4.80
C ILE A 125 -22.04 9.86 3.63
N ARG A 126 -21.92 11.00 2.94
CA ARG A 126 -20.96 11.15 1.84
C ARG A 126 -19.56 11.30 2.42
N MET A 127 -18.66 10.41 2.02
CA MET A 127 -17.26 10.40 2.39
C MET A 127 -16.39 10.73 1.17
N ALA A 128 -15.24 11.35 1.43
CA ALA A 128 -14.17 11.51 0.47
C ALA A 128 -12.97 10.72 0.95
N GLU A 129 -12.33 9.98 0.05
CA GLU A 129 -11.08 9.30 0.31
C GLU A 129 -10.02 9.77 -0.68
N TYR A 130 -8.93 10.27 -0.13
CA TYR A 130 -7.69 10.58 -0.83
C TYR A 130 -6.73 9.41 -0.69
N CYS A 131 -6.14 8.99 -1.81
CA CYS A 131 -5.15 7.92 -1.87
C CYS A 131 -3.85 8.44 -2.47
N SER A 132 -2.76 8.28 -1.72
CA SER A 132 -1.40 8.56 -2.17
C SER A 132 -0.57 7.28 -2.19
N HIS A 133 0.34 7.16 -3.16
CA HIS A 133 1.08 5.93 -3.43
C HIS A 133 2.55 6.24 -3.69
N VAL A 134 3.41 5.77 -2.79
CA VAL A 134 4.84 6.05 -2.80
C VAL A 134 5.65 4.76 -2.65
N THR A 135 6.93 4.85 -2.99
CA THR A 135 7.92 3.81 -2.67
C THR A 135 9.06 4.45 -1.89
N PHE A 136 9.34 3.90 -0.73
CA PHE A 136 10.45 4.31 0.12
C PHE A 136 11.76 3.61 -0.27
N THR A 137 12.86 4.33 -0.12
CA THR A 137 14.23 3.85 -0.39
C THR A 137 15.06 4.02 0.88
N ARG A 138 15.89 3.01 1.19
CA ARG A 138 16.82 3.00 2.33
C ARG A 138 18.16 3.66 2.00
#